data_AF-A0A8J4Y225-F1
#
_entry.id   AF-A0A8J4Y225-F1
#
_cell.length_a   1.000
_cell.length_b   1.000
_cell.length_c   1.000
_cell.angle_alpha   90.00
_cell.angle_beta   90.00
_cell.angle_gamma   90.00
#
_symmetry.space_group_name_H-M   'P 1'
#
loop_
_entity.id
_entity.type
_entity.pdbx_description
1 polymer ?
#
loop_
_entity_poly.entity_id
_entity_poly.type
_entity_poly.pdbx_seq_one_letter_code
_entity_poly.pdbx_strand_id
1 'polypeptide(L)'
;MADLHPPAAAWLPHKFLYIPLVTVERYWAYAMQLKEESQQDPRKKFSMRNKLRKAATYVSAFERLVEESEQCDARTQLEVQGYSAWLQGTVLFELAEWTGQWTRPVEYFNKALAIYTKLQGAVSEEETEVYSAKIQEVEVKLRFCRHHLGDRSATDTLLAMHGNEALGDKLDNLLASAREHQASTLSEVTWKGRTLAVKHEKVRLFLLNEGLIHEELARTAEADERVRRLDRLLMECKDAIQLVRDDLKADAVRRLGSWADGRQHCHLGSATAVLMRLGRWASTLPPRVCYCSVDEAGQMGVNTAT
;
A
#
# COMPACT_ATOMS: atom_id res chain seq x y z
N MET A 1 20.07 -41.60 -24.80
CA MET A 1 20.07 -40.76 -23.60
C MET A 1 19.55 -39.41 -24.04
N ALA A 2 18.24 -39.17 -23.86
CA ALA A 2 17.61 -37.91 -24.20
C ALA A 2 17.60 -37.05 -22.94
N ASP A 3 18.20 -35.87 -23.05
CA ASP A 3 18.26 -34.86 -22.01
C ASP A 3 16.85 -34.40 -21.64
N LEU A 4 16.34 -34.92 -20.52
CA LEU A 4 15.20 -34.35 -19.81
C LEU A 4 15.72 -33.22 -18.90
N HIS A 5 16.15 -32.12 -19.52
CA HIS A 5 16.20 -30.86 -18.79
C HIS A 5 14.76 -30.35 -18.68
N PRO A 6 14.17 -30.27 -17.47
CA PRO A 6 12.87 -29.64 -17.32
C PRO A 6 12.98 -28.16 -17.72
N PRO A 7 12.04 -27.62 -18.50
CA PRO A 7 12.06 -26.21 -18.83
C PRO A 7 12.00 -25.39 -17.55
N ALA A 8 12.93 -24.45 -17.43
CA ALA A 8 12.98 -23.51 -16.32
C ALA A 8 11.63 -22.81 -16.15
N ALA A 9 11.09 -22.92 -14.94
CA ALA A 9 10.21 -21.93 -14.34
C ALA A 9 8.83 -21.71 -15.01
N ALA A 10 8.05 -22.77 -15.17
CA ALA A 10 6.59 -22.64 -15.25
C ALA A 10 6.05 -22.44 -13.81
N TRP A 11 6.15 -21.21 -13.32
CA TRP A 11 5.66 -20.83 -12.00
C TRP A 11 4.15 -21.08 -11.87
N LEU A 12 3.75 -21.43 -10.65
CA LEU A 12 2.41 -21.90 -10.34
C LEU A 12 1.37 -20.75 -10.50
N PRO A 13 0.25 -20.96 -11.21
CA PRO A 13 -0.91 -20.06 -11.18
C PRO A 13 -1.26 -19.58 -9.76
N HIS A 14 -1.76 -18.35 -9.59
CA HIS A 14 -2.16 -17.76 -8.28
C HIS A 14 -2.95 -18.71 -7.35
N LYS A 15 -3.72 -19.64 -7.93
CA LYS A 15 -4.49 -20.68 -7.21
C LYS A 15 -3.64 -21.63 -6.36
N PHE A 16 -2.37 -21.83 -6.68
CA PHE A 16 -1.50 -22.76 -5.96
C PHE A 16 -0.93 -22.18 -4.66
N LEU A 17 -0.97 -20.85 -4.46
CA LEU A 17 -0.60 -20.22 -3.18
C LEU A 17 -1.54 -20.61 -2.04
N TYR A 18 -2.77 -21.05 -2.36
CA TYR A 18 -3.71 -21.56 -1.38
C TYR A 18 -3.25 -22.87 -0.73
N ILE A 19 -2.50 -23.71 -1.44
CA ILE A 19 -2.05 -25.00 -0.90
C ILE A 19 -1.13 -24.82 0.32
N PRO A 20 -0.03 -24.03 0.25
CA PRO A 20 0.78 -23.78 1.42
C PRO A 20 0.02 -23.01 2.50
N LEU A 21 -0.82 -22.02 2.13
CA LEU A 21 -1.64 -21.27 3.09
C LEU A 21 -2.55 -22.20 3.93
N VAL A 22 -3.37 -23.02 3.28
CA VAL A 22 -4.28 -23.95 3.96
C VAL A 22 -3.51 -25.01 4.74
N THR A 23 -2.31 -25.40 4.28
CA THR A 23 -1.45 -26.32 5.02
C THR A 23 -0.98 -25.73 6.35
N VAL A 24 -0.55 -24.46 6.33
CA VAL A 24 -0.16 -23.72 7.55
C VAL A 24 -1.36 -23.58 8.48
N GLU A 25 -2.50 -23.09 7.97
CA GLU A 25 -3.74 -22.90 8.72
C GLU A 25 -4.22 -24.20 9.37
N ARG A 26 -4.13 -25.34 8.67
CA ARG A 26 -4.49 -26.65 9.24
C ARG A 26 -3.64 -27.00 10.46
N TYR A 27 -2.33 -26.74 10.44
CA TYR A 27 -1.49 -27.00 11.61
C TYR A 27 -1.76 -26.02 12.75
N TRP A 28 -2.01 -24.76 12.42
CA TRP A 28 -2.33 -23.74 13.42
C TRP A 28 -3.69 -24.01 14.09
N ALA A 29 -4.75 -24.22 13.32
CA ALA A 29 -6.09 -24.55 13.82
C ALA A 29 -6.06 -25.82 14.69
N TYR A 30 -5.35 -26.86 14.25
CA TYR A 30 -5.23 -28.08 15.05
C TYR A 30 -4.44 -27.83 16.35
N ALA A 31 -3.42 -26.96 16.33
CA ALA A 31 -2.76 -26.55 17.56
C ALA A 31 -3.70 -25.79 18.50
N MET A 32 -4.54 -24.88 17.99
CA MET A 32 -5.51 -24.15 18.81
C MET A 32 -6.57 -25.07 19.43
N GLN A 33 -7.06 -26.05 18.67
CA GLN A 33 -7.95 -27.09 19.23
C GLN A 33 -7.26 -27.87 20.36
N LEU A 34 -6.01 -28.31 20.15
CA LEU A 34 -5.26 -29.03 21.18
C LEU A 34 -4.96 -28.16 22.41
N LYS A 35 -4.86 -26.83 22.25
CA LYS A 35 -4.70 -25.89 23.36
C LYS A 35 -5.93 -25.91 24.26
N GLU A 36 -7.12 -25.86 23.69
CA GLU A 36 -8.39 -25.94 24.43
C GLU A 36 -8.56 -27.30 25.11
N GLU A 37 -8.35 -28.40 24.37
CA GLU A 37 -8.42 -29.76 24.94
C GLU A 37 -7.39 -29.99 26.05
N SER A 38 -6.25 -29.27 26.02
CA SER A 38 -5.21 -29.38 27.05
C SER A 38 -5.60 -28.82 28.41
N GLN A 39 -6.68 -28.04 28.47
CA GLN A 39 -7.26 -27.61 29.75
C GLN A 39 -7.84 -28.79 30.53
N GLN A 40 -8.37 -29.80 29.83
CA GLN A 40 -8.90 -31.04 30.42
C GLN A 40 -7.83 -32.14 30.52
N ASP A 41 -7.01 -32.29 29.47
CA ASP A 41 -5.90 -33.26 29.44
C ASP A 41 -4.54 -32.57 29.19
N PRO A 42 -3.77 -32.27 30.26
CA PRO A 42 -2.48 -31.60 30.15
C PRO A 42 -1.45 -32.33 29.26
N ARG A 43 -1.62 -33.64 28.99
CA ARG A 43 -0.72 -34.40 28.11
C ARG A 43 -0.76 -33.90 26.68
N LYS A 44 -1.88 -33.30 26.26
CA LYS A 44 -2.05 -32.74 24.90
C LYS A 44 -1.17 -31.52 24.63
N LYS A 45 -0.63 -30.85 25.67
CA LYS A 45 0.31 -29.72 25.53
C LYS A 45 1.53 -30.09 24.68
N PHE A 46 2.04 -31.32 24.76
CA PHE A 46 3.18 -31.76 23.94
C PHE A 46 2.82 -31.85 22.45
N SER A 47 1.65 -32.42 22.15
CA SER A 47 1.15 -32.50 20.76
C SER A 47 0.88 -31.11 20.20
N MET A 48 0.22 -30.23 20.97
CA MET A 48 -0.01 -28.82 20.63
C MET A 48 1.30 -28.13 20.23
N ARG A 49 2.35 -28.21 21.06
CA ARG A 49 3.66 -27.59 20.78
C ARG A 49 4.28 -28.13 19.50
N ASN A 50 4.17 -29.43 19.24
CA ASN A 50 4.69 -30.02 18.00
C ASN A 50 3.94 -29.52 16.77
N LYS A 51 2.62 -29.30 16.87
CA LYS A 51 1.82 -28.70 15.77
C LYS A 51 2.20 -27.23 15.54
N LEU A 52 2.38 -26.44 16.59
CA LEU A 52 2.85 -25.05 16.48
C LEU A 52 4.21 -24.93 15.80
N ARG A 53 5.19 -25.77 16.16
CA ARG A 53 6.50 -25.78 15.49
C ARG A 53 6.40 -26.14 14.01
N LYS A 54 5.51 -27.08 13.66
CA LYS A 54 5.22 -27.40 12.25
C LYS A 54 4.61 -26.20 11.54
N ALA A 55 3.63 -25.52 12.12
CA ALA A 55 3.04 -24.30 11.54
C ALA A 55 4.11 -23.23 11.26
N ALA A 56 5.02 -22.98 12.22
CA ALA A 56 6.14 -22.05 12.03
C ALA A 56 7.11 -22.48 10.90
N THR A 57 7.37 -23.78 10.75
CA THR A 57 8.22 -24.30 9.67
C THR A 57 7.57 -24.10 8.30
N TYR A 58 6.27 -24.43 8.19
CA TYR A 58 5.55 -24.29 6.93
C TYR A 58 5.31 -22.84 6.54
N VAL A 59 5.11 -21.92 7.49
CA VAL A 59 4.91 -20.50 7.16
C VAL A 59 6.20 -19.84 6.68
N SER A 60 7.35 -20.20 7.27
CA SER A 60 8.65 -19.75 6.77
C SER A 60 8.96 -20.31 5.38
N ALA A 61 8.60 -21.56 5.10
CA ALA A 61 8.70 -22.12 3.76
C ALA A 61 7.75 -21.42 2.77
N PHE A 62 6.54 -21.06 3.21
CA PHE A 62 5.59 -20.32 2.38
C PHE A 62 6.07 -18.92 2.03
N GLU A 63 6.59 -18.17 3.01
CA GLU A 63 7.21 -16.85 2.79
C GLU A 63 8.34 -16.94 1.74
N ARG A 64 9.22 -17.93 1.88
CA ARG A 64 10.34 -18.14 0.94
C ARG A 64 9.88 -18.48 -0.48
N LEU A 65 8.85 -19.31 -0.64
CA LEU A 65 8.28 -19.63 -1.96
C LEU A 65 7.71 -18.40 -2.67
N VAL A 66 7.11 -17.48 -1.90
CA VAL A 66 6.53 -16.25 -2.43
C VAL A 66 7.61 -15.24 -2.78
N GLU A 67 8.68 -15.17 -2.00
CA GLU A 67 9.85 -14.30 -2.26
C GLU A 67 10.68 -14.76 -3.47
N GLU A 68 10.83 -16.07 -3.68
CA GLU A 68 11.53 -16.65 -4.83
C GLU A 68 10.72 -16.55 -6.14
N SER A 69 9.42 -16.22 -6.06
CA SER A 69 8.50 -16.18 -7.20
C SER A 69 8.43 -14.79 -7.83
N GLU A 70 8.95 -14.66 -9.06
CA GLU A 70 8.91 -13.41 -9.84
C GLU A 70 7.49 -13.00 -10.29
N GLN A 71 6.53 -13.94 -10.26
CA GLN A 71 5.14 -13.69 -10.71
C GLN A 71 4.20 -13.28 -9.58
N CYS A 72 4.68 -13.22 -8.34
CA CYS A 72 3.87 -12.80 -7.20
C CYS A 72 3.83 -11.28 -7.08
N ASP A 73 2.63 -10.71 -7.08
CA ASP A 73 2.41 -9.28 -6.87
C ASP A 73 3.04 -8.82 -5.55
N ALA A 74 3.65 -7.63 -5.55
CA ALA A 74 4.36 -7.06 -4.41
C ALA A 74 3.44 -6.92 -3.18
N ARG A 75 2.14 -6.61 -3.40
CA ARG A 75 1.15 -6.61 -2.31
C ARG A 75 1.02 -7.98 -1.67
N THR A 76 0.87 -9.03 -2.47
CA THR A 76 0.74 -10.41 -1.96
C THR A 76 2.02 -10.84 -1.23
N GLN A 77 3.19 -10.44 -1.72
CA GLN A 77 4.45 -10.71 -1.02
C GLN A 77 4.48 -10.07 0.37
N LEU A 78 4.05 -8.81 0.49
CA LEU A 78 3.95 -8.11 1.77
C LEU A 78 2.91 -8.73 2.71
N GLU A 79 1.73 -9.11 2.19
CA GLU A 79 0.71 -9.80 2.97
C GLU A 79 1.23 -11.13 3.55
N VAL A 80 1.96 -11.91 2.75
CA VAL A 80 2.55 -13.18 3.18
C VAL A 80 3.68 -12.96 4.20
N GLN A 81 4.52 -11.95 4.02
CA GLN A 81 5.56 -11.58 5.00
C GLN A 81 4.94 -11.13 6.33
N GLY A 82 3.86 -10.34 6.29
CA GLY A 82 3.11 -9.92 7.47
C GLY A 82 2.46 -11.12 8.18
N TYR A 83 1.87 -12.04 7.42
CA TYR A 83 1.29 -13.28 7.95
C TYR A 83 2.35 -14.19 8.58
N SER A 84 3.49 -14.38 7.93
CA SER A 84 4.62 -15.14 8.48
C SER A 84 5.12 -14.54 9.78
N ALA A 85 5.34 -13.22 9.83
CA ALA A 85 5.77 -12.54 11.05
C ALA A 85 4.75 -12.69 12.19
N TRP A 86 3.46 -12.50 11.91
CA TRP A 86 2.38 -12.68 12.88
C TRP A 86 2.29 -14.10 13.42
N LEU A 87 2.34 -15.11 12.54
CA LEU A 87 2.19 -16.50 12.94
C LEU A 87 3.41 -17.00 13.70
N GLN A 88 4.62 -16.61 13.27
CA GLN A 88 5.84 -16.90 14.02
C GLN A 88 5.83 -16.24 15.40
N GLY A 89 5.42 -14.97 15.49
CA GLY A 89 5.24 -14.27 16.76
C GLY A 89 4.23 -14.98 17.67
N THR A 90 3.09 -15.41 17.12
CA THR A 90 2.06 -16.14 17.88
C THR A 90 2.54 -17.52 18.33
N VAL A 91 3.25 -18.28 17.49
CA VAL A 91 3.85 -19.57 17.88
C VAL A 91 4.87 -19.38 19.00
N LEU A 92 5.75 -18.39 18.87
CA LEU A 92 6.76 -18.09 19.88
C LEU A 92 6.12 -17.60 21.17
N PHE A 93 5.05 -16.82 21.11
CA PHE A 93 4.27 -16.38 22.27
C PHE A 93 3.75 -17.57 23.09
N GLU A 94 3.10 -18.54 22.43
CA GLU A 94 2.59 -19.76 23.08
C GLU A 94 3.71 -20.64 23.65
N LEU A 95 4.90 -20.60 23.04
CA LEU A 95 6.08 -21.31 23.54
C LEU A 95 6.80 -20.55 24.65
N ALA A 96 6.73 -19.21 24.66
CA ALA A 96 7.37 -18.33 25.63
C ALA A 96 6.78 -18.51 27.04
N GLU A 97 5.49 -18.85 27.14
CA GLU A 97 4.88 -19.25 28.41
C GLU A 97 5.62 -20.44 29.05
N TRP A 98 6.20 -21.33 28.23
CA TRP A 98 6.96 -22.49 28.70
C TRP A 98 8.46 -22.21 28.84
N THR A 99 9.08 -21.44 27.94
CA THR A 99 10.53 -21.17 27.97
C THR A 99 10.94 -19.96 28.82
N GLY A 100 9.98 -19.08 29.16
CA GLY A 100 10.23 -17.79 29.82
C GLY A 100 10.87 -16.73 28.92
N GLN A 101 10.99 -16.97 27.61
CA GLN A 101 11.67 -16.07 26.68
C GLN A 101 10.68 -15.20 25.89
N TRP A 102 10.47 -13.97 26.36
CA TRP A 102 9.49 -13.04 25.77
C TRP A 102 10.08 -12.06 24.74
N THR A 103 11.41 -12.02 24.57
CA THR A 103 12.08 -11.13 23.61
C THR A 103 11.77 -11.46 22.15
N ARG A 104 11.87 -12.74 21.77
CA ARG A 104 11.65 -13.17 20.37
C ARG A 104 10.21 -12.91 19.88
N PRO A 105 9.14 -13.22 20.65
CA PRO A 105 7.79 -12.84 20.25
C PRO A 105 7.64 -11.34 19.97
N VAL A 106 8.26 -10.48 20.79
CA VAL A 106 8.23 -9.02 20.63
C VAL A 106 8.85 -8.60 19.30
N GLU A 107 10.01 -9.14 18.93
CA GLU A 107 10.67 -8.86 17.64
C GLU A 107 9.74 -9.18 16.45
N TYR A 108 9.14 -10.36 16.44
CA TYR A 108 8.23 -10.78 15.36
C TYR A 108 6.93 -9.98 15.33
N PHE A 109 6.36 -9.62 16.49
CA PHE A 109 5.17 -8.78 16.54
C PHE A 109 5.45 -7.35 16.08
N ASN A 110 6.61 -6.77 16.41
CA ASN A 110 6.99 -5.46 15.86
C ASN A 110 7.19 -5.52 14.34
N LYS A 111 7.82 -6.59 13.82
CA LYS A 111 7.91 -6.81 12.37
C LYS A 111 6.53 -6.88 11.73
N ALA A 112 5.59 -7.65 12.32
CA ALA A 112 4.23 -7.75 11.82
C ALA A 112 3.49 -6.40 11.85
N LEU A 113 3.60 -5.63 12.93
CA LEU A 113 3.02 -4.29 13.05
C LEU A 113 3.56 -3.34 11.97
N ALA A 114 4.87 -3.30 11.77
CA ALA A 114 5.49 -2.45 10.75
C ALA A 114 4.94 -2.76 9.35
N ILE A 115 4.77 -4.05 9.02
CA ILE A 115 4.23 -4.47 7.72
C ILE A 115 2.74 -4.12 7.60
N TYR A 116 1.92 -4.45 8.60
CA TYR A 116 0.48 -4.19 8.53
C TYR A 116 0.13 -2.70 8.55
N THR A 117 0.86 -1.87 9.30
CA THR A 117 0.68 -0.42 9.27
C THR A 117 1.03 0.16 7.89
N LYS A 118 2.09 -0.35 7.24
CA LYS A 118 2.45 0.04 5.87
C LYS A 118 1.40 -0.42 4.84
N LEU A 119 0.91 -1.65 4.95
CA LEU A 119 -0.17 -2.17 4.10
C LEU A 119 -1.45 -1.35 4.27
N GLN A 120 -1.82 -1.02 5.51
CA GLN A 120 -2.99 -0.18 5.80
C GLN A 120 -2.92 1.19 5.10
N GLY A 121 -1.74 1.81 5.03
CA GLY A 121 -1.55 3.10 4.37
C GLY A 121 -1.48 3.06 2.84
N ALA A 122 -1.52 1.89 2.21
CA ALA A 122 -1.48 1.74 0.76
C ALA A 122 -2.77 1.17 0.15
N VAL A 123 -3.73 0.83 1.00
CA VAL A 123 -4.94 0.10 0.63
C VAL A 123 -6.17 1.02 0.72
N SER A 124 -7.26 0.68 0.03
CA SER A 124 -8.54 1.41 0.06
C SER A 124 -9.22 1.36 1.43
N GLU A 125 -10.18 2.28 1.65
CA GLU A 125 -10.86 2.43 2.95
C GLU A 125 -11.64 1.18 3.38
N GLU A 126 -12.22 0.42 2.44
CA GLU A 126 -12.96 -0.83 2.73
C GLU A 126 -12.07 -1.95 3.30
N GLU A 127 -10.82 -2.06 2.84
CA GLU A 127 -9.88 -3.10 3.27
C GLU A 127 -9.04 -2.65 4.48
N THR A 128 -9.07 -1.36 4.81
CA THR A 128 -8.39 -0.75 5.96
C THR A 128 -8.86 -1.34 7.29
N GLU A 129 -10.14 -1.69 7.41
CA GLU A 129 -10.72 -2.26 8.63
C GLU A 129 -10.10 -3.62 8.98
N VAL A 130 -9.81 -4.45 7.97
CA VAL A 130 -9.23 -5.79 8.16
C VAL A 130 -7.83 -5.67 8.76
N TYR A 131 -7.00 -4.76 8.24
CA TYR A 131 -5.67 -4.51 8.77
C TYR A 131 -5.71 -3.86 10.15
N SER A 132 -6.63 -2.92 10.38
CA SER A 132 -6.84 -2.30 11.70
C SER A 132 -7.17 -3.35 12.77
N ALA A 133 -8.09 -4.27 12.48
CA ALA A 133 -8.45 -5.36 13.39
C ALA A 133 -7.25 -6.27 13.69
N LYS A 134 -6.42 -6.58 12.69
CA LYS A 134 -5.22 -7.40 12.87
C LYS A 134 -4.14 -6.67 13.68
N ILE A 135 -3.93 -5.37 13.48
CA ILE A 135 -3.02 -4.52 14.25
C ILE A 135 -3.44 -4.53 15.73
N GLN A 136 -4.72 -4.30 16.02
CA GLN A 136 -5.25 -4.31 17.39
C GLN A 136 -5.05 -5.68 18.07
N GLU A 137 -5.26 -6.80 17.34
CA GLU A 137 -4.98 -8.15 17.85
C GLU A 137 -3.49 -8.31 18.25
N VAL A 138 -2.58 -7.83 17.41
CA VAL A 138 -1.13 -7.91 17.65
C VAL A 138 -0.72 -7.04 18.84
N GLU A 139 -1.26 -5.82 18.95
CA GLU A 139 -0.95 -4.91 20.04
C GLU A 139 -1.31 -5.47 21.41
N VAL A 140 -2.43 -6.19 21.52
CA VAL A 140 -2.83 -6.85 22.78
C VAL A 140 -1.81 -7.90 23.19
N LYS A 141 -1.36 -8.75 22.26
CA LYS A 141 -0.33 -9.77 22.52
C LYS A 141 1.02 -9.14 22.85
N LEU A 142 1.38 -8.07 22.14
CA LEU A 142 2.63 -7.34 22.35
C LEU A 142 2.67 -6.68 23.73
N ARG A 143 1.57 -6.06 24.18
CA ARG A 143 1.43 -5.47 25.51
C ARG A 143 1.66 -6.52 26.60
N PHE A 144 1.12 -7.73 26.41
CA PHE A 144 1.33 -8.85 27.33
C PHE A 144 2.81 -9.26 27.40
N CYS A 145 3.49 -9.38 26.25
CA CYS A 145 4.90 -9.73 26.21
C CYS A 145 5.77 -8.69 26.91
N ARG A 146 5.50 -7.39 26.68
CA ARG A 146 6.24 -6.28 27.30
C ARG A 146 6.09 -6.28 28.83
N HIS A 147 4.90 -6.58 29.34
CA HIS A 147 4.69 -6.73 30.79
C HIS A 147 5.57 -7.83 31.40
N HIS A 148 5.72 -8.96 30.70
CA HIS A 148 6.56 -10.08 31.17
C HIS A 148 8.06 -9.80 31.06
N LEU A 149 8.46 -8.87 30.20
CA LEU A 149 9.86 -8.43 30.09
C LEU A 149 10.25 -7.45 31.22
N GLY A 150 9.29 -6.97 32.02
CA GLY A 150 9.54 -5.99 33.08
C GLY A 150 9.74 -4.56 32.58
N ASP A 151 9.49 -4.32 31.29
CA ASP A 151 9.84 -3.09 30.61
C ASP A 151 8.69 -2.07 30.65
N ARG A 152 8.71 -1.19 31.65
CA ARG A 152 8.02 0.11 31.59
C ARG A 152 8.78 1.11 30.69
N SER A 153 10.02 0.78 30.30
CA SER A 153 10.94 1.64 29.53
C SER A 153 11.18 1.17 28.09
N ALA A 154 11.07 -0.13 27.76
CA ALA A 154 11.27 -0.58 26.37
C ALA A 154 10.11 -0.32 25.41
N THR A 155 9.03 0.32 25.87
CA THR A 155 8.06 0.93 24.95
C THR A 155 8.72 2.04 24.12
N ASP A 156 9.69 2.78 24.68
CA ASP A 156 10.41 3.85 23.98
C ASP A 156 11.52 3.32 23.06
N THR A 157 12.18 2.22 23.44
CA THR A 157 13.23 1.59 22.63
C THR A 157 12.68 0.92 21.35
N LEU A 158 11.37 0.66 21.29
CA LEU A 158 10.71 0.10 20.11
C LEU A 158 10.36 1.13 19.04
N LEU A 159 10.27 2.42 19.40
CA LEU A 159 10.30 3.51 18.42
C LEU A 159 11.67 3.60 17.73
N ALA A 160 12.75 3.28 18.44
CA ALA A 160 14.10 3.27 17.87
C ALA A 160 14.36 2.08 16.93
N MET A 161 13.71 0.92 17.13
CA MET A 161 13.81 -0.24 16.21
C MET A 161 12.89 -0.17 14.98
N HIS A 162 11.93 0.76 14.95
CA HIS A 162 11.19 1.10 13.73
C HIS A 162 12.11 1.66 12.63
N GLY A 163 13.34 2.06 12.99
CA GLY A 163 14.39 2.52 12.10
C GLY A 163 15.39 1.44 11.66
N ASN A 164 14.98 0.18 11.49
CA ASN A 164 15.84 -0.78 10.79
C ASN A 164 15.79 -0.45 9.28
N GLU A 165 16.61 0.52 8.86
CA GLU A 165 16.65 1.12 7.51
C GLU A 165 16.61 0.07 6.40
N ALA A 166 17.36 -1.03 6.54
CA ALA A 166 17.41 -2.09 5.53
C ALA A 166 16.07 -2.83 5.30
N LEU A 167 15.25 -2.99 6.36
CA LEU A 167 13.91 -3.57 6.23
C LEU A 167 12.90 -2.51 5.79
N GLY A 168 13.09 -1.26 6.25
CA GLY A 168 12.32 -0.09 5.84
C GLY A 168 12.37 0.12 4.32
N ASP A 169 13.58 0.19 3.78
CA ASP A 169 13.85 0.40 2.35
C ASP A 169 13.29 -0.73 1.49
N LYS A 170 13.45 -1.99 1.92
CA LYS A 170 12.88 -3.14 1.19
C LYS A 170 11.34 -3.08 1.18
N LEU A 171 10.72 -2.72 2.31
CA LEU A 171 9.28 -2.53 2.42
C LEU A 171 8.78 -1.37 1.55
N ASP A 172 9.49 -0.24 1.54
CA ASP A 172 9.09 0.96 0.81
C ASP A 172 9.23 0.77 -0.71
N ASN A 173 10.26 0.05 -1.14
CA ASN A 173 10.41 -0.37 -2.54
C ASN A 173 9.29 -1.32 -2.98
N LEU A 174 8.92 -2.31 -2.15
CA LEU A 174 7.80 -3.21 -2.44
C LEU A 174 6.46 -2.47 -2.44
N LEU A 175 6.28 -1.48 -1.56
CA LEU A 175 5.07 -0.65 -1.52
C LEU A 175 4.94 0.25 -2.76
N ALA A 176 6.06 0.83 -3.20
CA ALA A 176 6.12 1.62 -4.43
C ALA A 176 5.79 0.75 -5.65
N SER A 177 6.37 -0.45 -5.74
CA SER A 177 6.08 -1.41 -6.80
C SER A 177 4.62 -1.90 -6.79
N ALA A 178 4.03 -2.14 -5.60
CA ALA A 178 2.63 -2.51 -5.47
C ALA A 178 1.69 -1.38 -5.95
N ARG A 179 1.98 -0.13 -5.58
CA ARG A 179 1.25 1.05 -6.08
C ARG A 179 1.40 1.20 -7.59
N GLU A 180 2.57 0.90 -8.14
CA GLU A 180 2.84 0.91 -9.59
C GLU A 180 1.99 -0.14 -10.33
N HIS A 181 1.88 -1.37 -9.81
CA HIS A 181 1.03 -2.41 -10.38
C HIS A 181 -0.47 -2.08 -10.27
N GLN A 182 -0.92 -1.54 -9.14
CA GLN A 182 -2.30 -1.08 -8.98
C GLN A 182 -2.63 0.05 -9.96
N ALA A 183 -1.71 1.01 -10.15
CA ALA A 183 -1.82 2.07 -11.14
C ALA A 183 -1.75 1.54 -12.59
N SER A 184 -1.03 0.46 -12.86
CA SER A 184 -0.95 -0.15 -14.20
C SER A 184 -2.28 -0.73 -14.70
N THR A 185 -3.18 -1.08 -13.77
CA THR A 185 -4.55 -1.53 -14.08
C THR A 185 -5.42 -0.38 -14.62
N LEU A 186 -5.07 0.89 -14.30
CA LEU A 186 -5.68 2.10 -14.87
C LEU A 186 -4.97 2.50 -16.17
N SER A 187 -4.93 1.59 -17.14
CA SER A 187 -4.21 1.78 -18.41
C SER A 187 -4.94 2.68 -19.41
N GLU A 188 -6.23 2.94 -19.23
CA GLU A 188 -7.06 3.67 -20.20
C GLU A 188 -7.96 4.71 -19.52
N VAL A 189 -7.93 5.94 -20.03
CA VAL A 189 -8.85 7.01 -19.62
C VAL A 189 -9.75 7.37 -20.79
N THR A 190 -11.07 7.24 -20.60
CA THR A 190 -12.08 7.67 -21.58
C THR A 190 -12.41 9.15 -21.41
N TRP A 191 -12.16 9.98 -22.42
CA TRP A 191 -12.59 11.37 -22.44
C TRP A 191 -13.36 11.71 -23.72
N LYS A 192 -14.60 12.20 -23.57
CA LYS A 192 -15.54 12.50 -24.67
C LYS A 192 -15.62 11.38 -25.72
N GLY A 193 -15.73 10.13 -25.26
CA GLY A 193 -15.86 8.96 -26.13
C GLY A 193 -14.56 8.49 -26.80
N ARG A 194 -13.39 8.99 -26.37
CA ARG A 194 -12.08 8.50 -26.83
C ARG A 194 -11.30 7.89 -25.66
N THR A 195 -10.89 6.63 -25.80
CA THR A 195 -9.96 5.95 -24.89
C THR A 195 -8.53 6.39 -25.20
N LEU A 196 -7.80 6.84 -24.18
CA LEU A 196 -6.40 7.22 -24.28
C LEU A 196 -5.58 6.39 -23.29
N ALA A 197 -4.54 5.75 -23.80
CA ALA A 197 -3.61 4.98 -22.98
C ALA A 197 -2.61 5.92 -22.27
N VAL A 198 -2.54 5.85 -20.94
CA VAL A 198 -1.63 6.69 -20.14
C VAL A 198 -0.28 5.99 -20.01
N LYS A 199 0.71 6.45 -20.78
CA LYS A 199 2.06 5.85 -20.82
C LYS A 199 2.91 6.21 -19.60
N HIS A 200 2.83 7.44 -19.12
CA HIS A 200 3.64 7.93 -18.00
C HIS A 200 3.06 7.60 -16.63
N GLU A 201 3.90 7.06 -15.77
CA GLU A 201 3.63 6.67 -14.38
C GLU A 201 3.15 7.84 -13.52
N LYS A 202 3.87 8.98 -13.55
CA LYS A 202 3.51 10.19 -12.79
C LYS A 202 2.13 10.73 -13.15
N VAL A 203 1.71 10.54 -14.40
CA VAL A 203 0.37 10.95 -14.87
C VAL A 203 -0.69 9.99 -14.34
N ARG A 204 -0.41 8.68 -14.26
CA ARG A 204 -1.32 7.70 -13.65
C ARG A 204 -1.50 7.94 -12.15
N LEU A 205 -0.41 8.19 -11.42
CA LEU A 205 -0.45 8.50 -9.98
C LEU A 205 -1.25 9.78 -9.71
N PHE A 206 -1.05 10.84 -10.51
CA PHE A 206 -1.85 12.05 -10.40
C PHE A 206 -3.36 11.79 -10.60
N LEU A 207 -3.74 10.98 -11.58
CA LEU A 207 -5.15 10.64 -11.84
C LEU A 207 -5.78 9.85 -10.69
N LEU A 208 -5.02 8.97 -10.04
CA LEU A 208 -5.48 8.26 -8.85
C LEU A 208 -5.68 9.23 -7.68
N ASN A 209 -4.71 10.11 -7.44
CA ASN A 209 -4.78 11.11 -6.38
C ASN A 209 -5.93 12.09 -6.60
N GLU A 210 -6.22 12.46 -7.84
CA GLU A 210 -7.37 13.32 -8.19
C GLU A 210 -8.72 12.65 -7.86
N GLY A 211 -8.84 11.34 -8.06
CA GLY A 211 -10.05 10.59 -7.68
C GLY A 211 -10.29 10.54 -6.17
N LEU A 212 -9.22 10.54 -5.38
CA LEU A 212 -9.27 10.35 -3.92
C LEU A 212 -9.29 11.67 -3.12
N ILE A 213 -8.90 12.80 -3.73
CA ILE A 213 -8.74 14.08 -3.01
C ILE A 213 -10.03 14.55 -2.32
N HIS A 214 -11.20 14.27 -2.92
CA HIS A 214 -12.48 14.70 -2.36
C HIS A 214 -12.80 13.99 -1.04
N GLU A 215 -12.49 12.70 -0.93
CA GLU A 215 -12.65 11.90 0.30
C GLU A 215 -11.61 12.32 1.35
N GLU A 216 -10.37 12.53 0.93
CA GLU A 216 -9.29 13.00 1.80
C GLU A 216 -9.56 14.38 2.39
N LEU A 217 -10.14 15.29 1.61
CA LEU A 217 -10.56 16.60 2.08
C LEU A 217 -11.74 16.47 3.04
N ALA A 218 -12.73 15.62 2.77
CA ALA A 218 -13.86 15.40 3.67
C ALA A 218 -13.43 14.90 5.06
N ARG A 219 -12.39 14.06 5.14
CA ARG A 219 -11.81 13.55 6.40
C ARG A 219 -10.94 14.58 7.14
N THR A 220 -10.48 15.63 6.48
CA THR A 220 -9.58 16.62 7.07
C THR A 220 -10.37 17.81 7.65
N ALA A 221 -10.36 17.95 8.97
CA ALA A 221 -11.10 19.00 9.69
C ALA A 221 -10.40 20.37 9.66
N GLU A 222 -9.06 20.39 9.63
CA GLU A 222 -8.26 21.62 9.67
C GLU A 222 -8.17 22.27 8.28
N ALA A 223 -8.48 23.56 8.20
CA ALA A 223 -8.50 24.31 6.93
C ALA A 223 -7.10 24.43 6.29
N ASP A 224 -6.07 24.65 7.09
CA ASP A 224 -4.70 24.84 6.59
C ASP A 224 -4.13 23.54 5.98
N GLU A 225 -4.44 22.40 6.57
CA GLU A 225 -4.00 21.10 6.05
C GLU A 225 -4.74 20.73 4.75
N ARG A 226 -6.02 21.12 4.62
CA ARG A 226 -6.75 20.99 3.35
C ARG A 226 -6.12 21.81 2.23
N VAL A 227 -5.69 23.04 2.54
CA VAL A 227 -5.01 23.91 1.57
C VAL A 227 -3.68 23.29 1.13
N ARG A 228 -2.87 22.77 2.06
CA ARG A 228 -1.60 22.10 1.72
C ARG A 228 -1.78 20.89 0.82
N ARG A 229 -2.84 20.09 1.05
CA ARG A 229 -3.15 18.92 0.20
C ARG A 229 -3.57 19.34 -1.21
N LEU A 230 -4.39 20.39 -1.32
CA LEU A 230 -4.74 20.96 -2.61
C LEU A 230 -3.50 21.51 -3.34
N ASP A 231 -2.63 22.25 -2.65
CA ASP A 231 -1.40 22.79 -3.23
C ASP A 231 -0.48 21.67 -3.76
N ARG A 232 -0.36 20.56 -3.01
CA ARG A 232 0.39 19.38 -3.45
C ARG A 232 -0.21 18.78 -4.72
N LEU A 233 -1.53 18.57 -4.75
CA LEU A 233 -2.22 18.05 -5.94
C LEU A 233 -2.05 18.97 -7.16
N LEU A 234 -2.04 20.29 -6.95
CA LEU A 234 -1.81 21.26 -8.02
C LEU A 234 -0.39 21.21 -8.58
N MET A 235 0.61 21.00 -7.72
CA MET A 235 1.99 20.78 -8.18
C MET A 235 2.10 19.47 -8.98
N GLU A 236 1.50 18.38 -8.49
CA GLU A 236 1.45 17.10 -9.22
C GLU A 236 0.71 17.24 -10.56
N CYS A 237 -0.37 18.02 -10.61
CA CYS A 237 -1.11 18.34 -11.83
C CYS A 237 -0.19 19.05 -12.84
N LYS A 238 0.52 20.10 -12.40
CA LYS A 238 1.46 20.86 -13.24
C LYS A 238 2.55 19.97 -13.83
N ASP A 239 3.10 19.07 -13.04
CA ASP A 239 4.14 18.14 -13.48
C ASP A 239 3.59 17.09 -14.45
N ALA A 240 2.42 16.52 -14.17
CA ALA A 240 1.73 15.59 -15.06
C ALA A 240 1.42 16.24 -16.42
N ILE A 241 0.96 17.49 -16.40
CA ILE A 241 0.70 18.32 -17.59
C ILE A 241 1.96 18.48 -18.44
N GLN A 242 3.10 18.78 -17.81
CA GLN A 242 4.35 18.99 -18.51
C GLN A 242 4.82 17.70 -19.19
N LEU A 243 4.72 16.57 -18.49
CA LEU A 243 5.05 15.25 -19.03
C LEU A 243 4.19 14.88 -20.24
N VAL A 244 2.87 15.11 -20.16
CA VAL A 244 1.98 14.86 -21.32
C VAL A 244 2.29 15.80 -22.48
N ARG A 245 2.65 17.07 -22.23
CA ARG A 245 3.05 18.00 -23.29
C ARG A 245 4.31 17.55 -24.00
N ASP A 246 5.30 17.07 -23.26
CA ASP A 246 6.56 16.62 -23.85
C ASP A 246 6.39 15.30 -24.61
N ASP A 247 5.51 14.41 -24.15
CA ASP A 247 5.07 13.24 -24.90
C ASP A 247 4.37 13.59 -26.22
N LEU A 248 3.48 14.58 -26.19
CA LEU A 248 2.79 15.04 -27.39
C LEU A 248 3.74 15.67 -28.40
N LYS A 249 4.78 16.39 -27.95
CA LYS A 249 5.84 16.89 -28.82
C LYS A 249 6.65 15.74 -29.42
N ALA A 250 7.02 14.75 -28.61
CA ALA A 250 7.75 13.57 -29.08
C ALA A 250 6.94 12.76 -30.11
N ASP A 251 5.64 12.58 -29.90
CA ASP A 251 4.75 11.92 -30.85
C ASP A 251 4.54 12.75 -32.14
N ALA A 252 4.55 14.09 -32.06
CA ALA A 252 4.53 14.96 -33.23
C ALA A 252 5.83 14.85 -34.06
N VAL A 253 6.99 14.75 -33.41
CA VAL A 253 8.29 14.51 -34.07
C VAL A 253 8.33 13.13 -34.73
N ARG A 254 7.82 12.07 -34.08
CA ARG A 254 7.68 10.74 -34.69
C ARG A 254 6.78 10.77 -35.93
N ARG A 255 5.68 11.53 -35.89
CA ARG A 255 4.80 11.71 -37.05
C ARG A 255 5.52 12.44 -38.20
N LEU A 256 6.31 13.48 -37.91
CA LEU A 256 7.08 14.20 -38.95
C LEU A 256 8.22 13.36 -39.55
N GLY A 257 8.89 12.51 -38.74
CA GLY A 257 9.90 11.57 -39.24
C GLY A 257 9.32 10.46 -40.13
N SER A 258 8.10 10.01 -39.84
CA SER A 258 7.35 9.05 -40.66
C SER A 258 6.91 9.60 -42.03
N TRP A 259 6.95 10.92 -42.25
CA TRP A 259 6.68 11.51 -43.57
C TRP A 259 7.93 11.54 -44.46
N ALA A 260 9.12 11.39 -43.89
CA ALA A 260 10.39 11.30 -44.64
C ALA A 260 10.76 9.86 -45.03
N ASP A 261 10.29 8.85 -44.30
CA ASP A 261 10.45 7.44 -44.62
C ASP A 261 9.08 6.88 -45.04
N GLY A 262 8.85 6.77 -46.35
CA GLY A 262 7.56 6.45 -46.97
C GLY A 262 7.02 5.06 -46.66
N ARG A 263 6.63 4.81 -45.41
CA ARG A 263 5.92 3.62 -44.95
C ARG A 263 4.67 4.01 -44.20
N GLN A 264 3.56 3.99 -44.91
CA GLN A 264 2.22 4.06 -44.35
C GLN A 264 1.92 2.77 -43.56
N HIS A 265 1.85 2.88 -42.24
CA HIS A 265 0.93 2.07 -41.44
C HIS A 265 0.20 2.98 -40.45
N CYS A 266 -1.10 3.08 -40.65
CA CYS A 266 -2.02 4.01 -40.03
C CYS A 266 -2.48 3.46 -38.68
N HIS A 267 -2.15 4.13 -37.57
CA HIS A 267 -2.99 4.12 -36.37
C HIS A 267 -3.09 5.55 -35.81
N LEU A 268 -4.33 6.07 -35.88
CA LEU A 268 -4.79 7.42 -35.55
C LEU A 268 -4.36 7.80 -34.11
N GLY A 269 -3.95 9.03 -33.77
CA GLY A 269 -4.51 10.32 -34.16
C GLY A 269 -4.91 11.08 -32.87
N SER A 270 -3.95 11.35 -31.98
CA SER A 270 -4.12 12.12 -30.74
C SER A 270 -3.06 13.21 -30.69
N ALA A 271 -3.45 14.49 -30.73
CA ALA A 271 -2.55 15.59 -30.34
C ALA A 271 -3.25 16.93 -30.09
N THR A 272 -4.42 17.21 -30.66
CA THR A 272 -5.05 18.54 -30.56
C THR A 272 -5.98 18.72 -29.34
N ALA A 273 -6.26 17.66 -28.57
CA ALA A 273 -7.26 17.69 -27.50
C ALA A 273 -6.73 18.08 -26.12
N VAL A 274 -5.47 17.75 -25.78
CA VAL A 274 -4.91 17.99 -24.44
C VAL A 274 -4.57 19.46 -24.19
N LEU A 275 -4.12 20.19 -25.22
CA LEU A 275 -3.83 21.62 -25.13
C LEU A 275 -5.08 22.46 -24.79
N MET A 276 -6.28 22.01 -25.15
CA MET A 276 -7.53 22.74 -24.86
C MET A 276 -8.11 22.50 -23.46
N ARG A 277 -7.76 21.41 -22.76
CA ARG A 277 -8.21 21.20 -21.38
C ARG A 277 -7.34 21.95 -20.36
N LEU A 278 -6.09 22.18 -20.71
CA LEU A 278 -5.13 22.99 -19.95
C LEU A 278 -5.45 24.49 -19.95
N GLY A 279 -5.95 25.02 -21.05
CA GLY A 279 -6.40 26.42 -21.12
C GLY A 279 -7.69 26.70 -20.33
N ARG A 280 -8.42 25.67 -19.91
CA ARG A 280 -9.74 25.82 -19.27
C ARG A 280 -9.71 25.74 -17.74
N TRP A 281 -8.56 25.52 -17.12
CA TRP A 281 -8.38 25.69 -15.66
C TRP A 281 -8.35 27.18 -15.27
N ALA A 282 -7.93 28.06 -16.17
CA ALA A 282 -7.94 29.52 -15.98
C ALA A 282 -9.36 30.15 -16.05
N SER A 283 -10.36 29.42 -16.52
CA SER A 283 -11.73 29.93 -16.75
C SER A 283 -12.79 29.36 -15.80
N THR A 284 -12.41 28.50 -14.85
CA THR A 284 -13.33 27.90 -13.86
C THR A 284 -12.93 28.25 -12.43
N LEU A 285 -12.42 29.47 -12.22
CA LEU A 285 -12.53 30.14 -10.93
C LEU A 285 -13.92 30.80 -10.86
N PRO A 286 -14.65 30.68 -9.73
CA PRO A 286 -15.95 31.31 -9.58
C PRO A 286 -15.84 32.85 -9.72
N PRO A 287 -16.88 33.52 -10.24
CA PRO A 287 -16.86 34.97 -10.37
C PRO A 287 -16.87 35.61 -8.97
N ARG A 288 -15.86 36.46 -8.72
CA ARG A 288 -15.86 37.59 -7.78
C ARG A 288 -16.56 37.34 -6.44
N VAL A 289 -15.81 36.90 -5.44
CA VAL A 289 -16.03 37.39 -4.07
C VAL A 289 -15.43 38.79 -4.02
N CYS A 290 -16.29 39.79 -3.93
CA CYS A 290 -15.91 41.18 -3.71
C CYS A 290 -15.09 41.29 -2.43
N TYR A 291 -13.78 41.52 -2.54
CA TYR A 291 -13.06 42.22 -1.49
C TYR A 291 -13.34 43.71 -1.66
N CYS A 292 -14.03 44.29 -0.69
CA CYS A 292 -14.15 45.73 -0.55
C CYS A 292 -12.76 46.36 -0.49
N SER A 293 -12.60 47.38 -1.33
CA SER A 293 -11.57 48.41 -1.26
C SER A 293 -11.42 48.90 0.18
N VAL A 294 -10.21 48.86 0.71
CA VAL A 294 -9.80 49.72 1.82
C VAL A 294 -9.36 51.03 1.16
N ASP A 295 -10.26 52.01 1.12
CA ASP A 295 -9.91 53.39 0.80
C ASP A 295 -9.51 54.12 2.08
N GLU A 296 -8.29 54.66 2.07
CA GLU A 296 -7.80 55.67 3.02
C GLU A 296 -8.66 56.94 2.90
N ALA A 297 -9.59 57.16 3.83
CA ALA A 297 -9.93 58.48 4.38
C ALA A 297 -11.07 58.33 5.39
N GLY A 298 -10.83 58.78 6.63
CA GLY A 298 -11.78 58.64 7.72
C GLY A 298 -13.04 59.49 7.60
N GLN A 299 -14.15 58.95 8.10
CA GLN A 299 -15.08 59.59 9.03
C GLN A 299 -16.24 58.64 9.32
N MET A 300 -16.42 58.30 10.59
CA MET A 300 -17.58 57.55 11.08
C MET A 300 -18.81 58.45 11.09
N GLY A 301 -19.73 58.23 10.15
CA GLY A 301 -21.09 58.72 10.18
C GLY A 301 -22.05 57.57 10.43
N VAL A 302 -22.55 57.47 11.65
CA VAL A 302 -23.68 56.61 12.02
C VAL A 302 -24.92 57.07 11.26
N ASN A 303 -25.69 56.14 10.66
CA ASN A 303 -27.13 56.35 10.51
C ASN A 303 -27.89 55.02 10.38
N THR A 304 -28.82 54.86 11.31
CA THR A 304 -29.88 53.88 11.46
C THR A 304 -31.08 54.15 10.54
N ALA A 305 -32.01 53.19 10.52
CA ALA A 305 -33.39 53.22 10.02
C ALA A 305 -33.54 52.88 8.52
N THR A 306 -34.48 52.02 8.10
CA THR A 306 -35.78 51.65 8.68
C THR A 306 -36.16 50.25 8.20
#